data_AF-A0A7Y4KUB3-F1
#
_entry.id   AF-A0A7Y4KUB3-F1
#
_cell.length_a   1.000
_cell.length_b   1.000
_cell.length_c   1.000
_cell.angle_alpha   90.00
_cell.angle_beta   90.00
_cell.angle_gamma   90.00
#
_symmetry.space_group_name_H-M   'P 1'
#
loop_
_entity.id
_entity.type
_entity.pdbx_description
1 polymer ?
#
loop_
_entity_poly.entity_id
_entity_poly.type
_entity_poly.pdbx_seq_one_letter_code
_entity_poly.pdbx_strand_id
1 'polypeptide(L)'
;GGTGGGTNTGKSLGPGLGFSKDDPTGQAFTLPAGLTLESPIIAWSPENPVDCDEKYSDEAKGTGEEVRVCLIFRNTTNAPITVTLPPGTVLVATNDDVQNGITVQTITIEVPPGERYFAPMFAYCANQDRSTTGLGDRYVLGPTVQYKDFQDMFSLLAGKKLSREAAGHVQGVVHHVSQGEGLSAADRALLQGL
;
A
#
# COMPACT_ATOMS: atom_id res chain seq x y z
N GLY A 1 -22.30 -3.41 41.35
CA GLY A 1 -21.04 -3.76 40.66
C GLY A 1 -21.28 -3.67 39.18
N GLY A 2 -20.78 -2.64 38.53
CA GLY A 2 -20.79 -2.53 37.07
C GLY A 2 -19.42 -2.95 36.57
N THR A 3 -19.32 -4.10 35.92
CA THR A 3 -18.14 -4.49 35.16
C THR A 3 -18.20 -3.76 33.83
N GLY A 4 -17.43 -2.67 33.73
CA GLY A 4 -17.24 -1.92 32.50
C GLY A 4 -16.71 -2.82 31.41
N GLY A 5 -17.46 -2.93 30.31
CA GLY A 5 -16.94 -3.43 29.05
C GLY A 5 -15.81 -2.50 28.59
N GLY A 6 -14.59 -3.03 28.53
CA GLY A 6 -13.46 -2.33 27.96
C GLY A 6 -13.71 -2.09 26.48
N THR A 7 -14.07 -0.86 26.12
CA THR A 7 -13.99 -0.38 24.75
C THR A 7 -12.51 -0.35 24.39
N ASN A 8 -12.04 -1.30 23.56
CA ASN A 8 -10.84 -1.07 22.76
C ASN A 8 -11.16 0.13 21.87
N THR A 9 -10.83 1.34 22.33
CA THR A 9 -10.85 2.52 21.49
C THR A 9 -9.75 2.34 20.48
N GLY A 10 -10.09 1.80 19.30
CA GLY A 10 -9.15 1.57 18.21
C GLY A 10 -8.33 2.83 17.95
N LYS A 11 -7.01 2.74 18.05
CA LYS A 11 -6.12 3.88 17.89
C LYS A 11 -5.71 4.04 16.43
N SER A 12 -5.47 5.28 16.03
CA SER A 12 -5.03 5.61 14.68
C SER A 12 -3.94 6.67 14.76
N LEU A 13 -2.87 6.48 13.98
CA LEU A 13 -1.83 7.50 13.81
C LEU A 13 -2.38 8.74 13.07
N GLY A 14 -3.35 8.53 12.18
CA GLY A 14 -4.06 9.60 11.49
C GLY A 14 -5.18 9.07 10.58
N PRO A 15 -5.81 9.96 9.79
CA PRO A 15 -6.87 9.61 8.87
C PRO A 15 -6.49 8.45 7.93
N GLY A 16 -7.43 7.54 7.68
CA GLY A 16 -7.28 6.39 6.79
C GLY A 16 -6.34 5.28 7.27
N LEU A 17 -5.76 5.42 8.47
CA LEU A 17 -4.80 4.49 9.07
C LEU A 17 -5.34 3.87 10.36
N GLY A 18 -4.86 2.67 10.70
CA GLY A 18 -5.31 1.96 11.91
C GLY A 18 -6.82 1.74 11.85
N PHE A 19 -7.55 2.21 12.86
CA PHE A 19 -9.01 2.09 12.94
C PHE A 19 -9.78 3.27 12.31
N SER A 20 -9.10 4.22 11.66
CA SER A 20 -9.74 5.42 11.09
C SER A 20 -10.51 5.06 9.82
N LYS A 21 -11.69 5.67 9.68
CA LYS A 21 -12.53 5.62 8.47
C LYS A 21 -12.52 6.93 7.67
N ASP A 22 -11.72 7.91 8.11
CA ASP A 22 -11.54 9.16 7.37
C ASP A 22 -10.63 8.95 6.16
N ASP A 23 -10.69 9.85 5.17
CA ASP A 23 -9.78 9.83 4.03
C ASP A 23 -8.33 10.07 4.47
N PRO A 24 -7.35 9.28 3.99
CA PRO A 24 -5.96 9.47 4.34
C PRO A 24 -5.45 10.84 3.89
N THR A 25 -4.66 11.48 4.75
CA THR A 25 -4.06 12.79 4.49
C THR A 25 -2.54 12.67 4.32
N GLY A 26 -1.97 13.50 3.46
CA GLY A 26 -0.53 13.54 3.23
C GLY A 26 -0.16 14.43 2.06
N GLN A 27 1.05 14.23 1.54
CA GLN A 27 1.48 14.91 0.32
C GLN A 27 0.73 14.33 -0.88
N ALA A 28 0.09 15.18 -1.68
CA ALA A 28 -0.56 14.74 -2.90
C ALA A 28 0.47 14.11 -3.87
N PHE A 29 0.14 12.95 -4.41
CA PHE A 29 0.92 12.33 -5.46
C PHE A 29 0.38 12.75 -6.83
N THR A 30 1.26 13.01 -7.78
CA THR A 30 0.88 13.34 -9.16
C THR A 30 1.65 12.44 -10.12
N LEU A 31 0.94 11.87 -11.08
CA LEU A 31 1.57 11.06 -12.12
C LEU A 31 2.52 11.91 -12.98
N PRO A 32 3.61 11.32 -13.50
CA PRO A 32 4.43 11.97 -14.50
C PRO A 32 3.60 12.44 -15.70
N ALA A 33 3.97 13.58 -16.29
CA ALA A 33 3.28 14.09 -17.48
C ALA A 33 3.29 13.06 -18.62
N GLY A 34 2.15 12.92 -19.31
CA GLY A 34 1.97 11.94 -20.39
C GLY A 34 1.52 10.55 -19.94
N LEU A 35 1.50 10.30 -18.61
CA LEU A 35 0.98 9.08 -18.02
C LEU A 35 -0.42 9.30 -17.43
N THR A 36 -1.30 8.33 -17.66
CA THR A 36 -2.61 8.24 -17.01
C THR A 36 -2.75 6.89 -16.31
N LEU A 37 -3.53 6.85 -15.23
CA LEU A 37 -3.88 5.64 -14.50
C LEU A 37 -5.39 5.46 -14.56
N GLU A 38 -5.85 4.27 -14.92
CA GLU A 38 -7.28 3.95 -14.88
C GLU A 38 -7.81 4.04 -13.44
N SER A 39 -8.97 4.68 -13.29
CA SER A 39 -9.64 4.87 -12.02
C SER A 39 -11.12 4.50 -12.17
N PRO A 40 -11.69 3.68 -11.26
CA PRO A 40 -11.02 3.09 -10.10
C PRO A 40 -9.99 2.01 -10.49
N ILE A 41 -8.95 1.88 -9.66
CA ILE A 41 -8.00 0.77 -9.70
C ILE A 41 -8.74 -0.49 -9.27
N ILE A 42 -8.53 -1.59 -9.99
CA ILE A 42 -9.17 -2.88 -9.70
C ILE A 42 -8.30 -3.76 -8.80
N ALA A 43 -8.95 -4.62 -8.01
CA ALA A 43 -8.28 -5.69 -7.29
C ALA A 43 -7.55 -6.64 -8.25
N TRP A 44 -6.42 -7.19 -7.80
CA TRP A 44 -5.73 -8.29 -8.47
C TRP A 44 -5.99 -9.60 -7.71
N SER A 45 -6.28 -10.68 -8.43
CA SER A 45 -6.55 -12.01 -7.85
C SER A 45 -5.83 -13.09 -8.64
N PRO A 46 -5.11 -14.03 -8.00
CA PRO A 46 -4.51 -15.15 -8.72
C PRO A 46 -5.57 -16.08 -9.34
N GLU A 47 -6.80 -16.08 -8.83
CA GLU A 47 -7.95 -16.83 -9.36
C GLU A 47 -8.54 -16.19 -10.63
N ASN A 48 -8.25 -14.92 -10.90
CA ASN A 48 -8.69 -14.21 -12.10
C ASN A 48 -7.59 -13.28 -12.64
N PRO A 49 -6.49 -13.82 -13.18
CA PRO A 49 -5.38 -13.01 -13.66
C PRO A 49 -5.71 -12.26 -14.97
N VAL A 50 -6.79 -12.66 -15.67
CA VAL A 50 -7.24 -12.03 -16.93
C VAL A 50 -7.60 -10.55 -16.72
N ASP A 51 -8.14 -10.19 -15.56
CA ASP A 51 -8.45 -8.79 -15.22
C ASP A 51 -7.20 -7.90 -15.22
N CYS A 52 -6.02 -8.50 -15.04
CA CYS A 52 -4.73 -7.84 -15.09
C CYS A 52 -3.83 -8.39 -16.20
N ASP A 53 -4.40 -8.68 -17.38
CA ASP A 53 -3.65 -9.10 -18.59
C ASP A 53 -2.76 -10.34 -18.38
N GLU A 54 -3.33 -11.34 -17.69
CA GLU A 54 -2.65 -12.59 -17.33
C GLU A 54 -1.35 -12.39 -16.53
N LYS A 55 -1.23 -11.28 -15.79
CA LYS A 55 -0.07 -11.01 -14.94
C LYS A 55 -0.11 -11.81 -13.64
N TYR A 56 1.01 -12.44 -13.31
CA TYR A 56 1.13 -13.30 -12.13
C TYR A 56 1.88 -12.63 -10.97
N SER A 57 1.89 -13.29 -9.80
CA SER A 57 2.43 -12.72 -8.56
C SER A 57 3.93 -12.43 -8.58
N ASP A 58 4.70 -13.07 -9.45
CA ASP A 58 6.13 -12.85 -9.66
C ASP A 58 6.43 -11.60 -10.50
N GLU A 59 5.43 -11.09 -11.22
CA GLU A 59 5.49 -9.81 -11.94
C GLU A 59 5.04 -8.63 -11.07
N ALA A 60 4.48 -8.91 -9.89
CA ALA A 60 3.96 -7.91 -8.97
C ALA A 60 5.05 -6.97 -8.44
N LYS A 61 4.66 -5.72 -8.26
CA LYS A 61 5.47 -4.67 -7.64
C LYS A 61 5.15 -4.56 -6.17
N GLY A 62 6.16 -4.26 -5.35
CA GLY A 62 6.02 -4.23 -3.91
C GLY A 62 6.08 -5.62 -3.27
N THR A 63 6.06 -5.62 -1.95
CA THR A 63 6.34 -6.82 -1.13
C THR A 63 5.29 -7.04 -0.06
N GLY A 64 4.19 -6.28 -0.06
CA GLY A 64 3.04 -6.61 0.77
C GLY A 64 2.35 -7.89 0.27
N GLU A 65 1.42 -8.41 1.05
CA GLU A 65 0.74 -9.67 0.69
C GLU A 65 -0.79 -9.59 0.70
N GLU A 66 -1.39 -8.54 1.26
CA GLU A 66 -2.83 -8.56 1.57
C GLU A 66 -3.64 -7.48 0.85
N VAL A 67 -3.03 -6.35 0.49
CA VAL A 67 -3.65 -5.39 -0.43
C VAL A 67 -3.08 -5.60 -1.82
N ARG A 68 -3.89 -6.16 -2.72
CA ARG A 68 -3.44 -6.58 -4.06
C ARG A 68 -4.27 -5.91 -5.14
N VAL A 69 -3.63 -5.08 -5.96
CA VAL A 69 -4.31 -4.32 -7.01
C VAL A 69 -3.62 -4.50 -8.35
N CYS A 70 -4.34 -4.20 -9.43
CA CYS A 70 -3.77 -4.05 -10.76
C CYS A 70 -3.75 -2.57 -11.16
N LEU A 71 -2.56 -1.97 -11.23
CA LEU A 71 -2.41 -0.63 -11.77
C LEU A 71 -2.40 -0.70 -13.30
N ILE A 72 -3.32 0.00 -13.95
CA ILE A 72 -3.45 -0.01 -15.41
C ILE A 72 -3.11 1.37 -15.93
N PHE A 73 -1.90 1.49 -16.47
CA PHE A 73 -1.38 2.74 -16.99
C PHE A 73 -1.60 2.87 -18.50
N ARG A 74 -1.73 4.11 -18.97
CA ARG A 74 -1.59 4.45 -20.38
C ARG A 74 -0.55 5.54 -20.54
N ASN A 75 0.48 5.26 -21.34
CA ASN A 75 1.54 6.20 -21.72
C ASN A 75 1.26 6.75 -23.12
N THR A 76 0.87 8.02 -23.16
CA THR A 76 0.48 8.72 -24.39
C THR A 76 1.64 9.28 -25.20
N THR A 77 2.88 9.01 -24.78
CA THR A 77 4.10 9.46 -25.44
C THR A 77 4.72 8.35 -26.29
N ASN A 78 5.80 8.69 -27.01
CA ASN A 78 6.53 7.74 -27.87
C ASN A 78 7.78 7.15 -27.20
N ALA A 79 7.96 7.37 -25.90
CA ALA A 79 9.09 6.85 -25.13
C ALA A 79 8.60 6.26 -23.80
N PRO A 80 9.34 5.30 -23.19
CA PRO A 80 9.00 4.79 -21.86
C PRO A 80 8.96 5.92 -20.82
N ILE A 81 8.00 5.85 -19.91
CA ILE A 81 7.88 6.76 -18.76
C ILE A 81 8.04 5.94 -17.49
N THR A 82 8.94 6.37 -16.62
CA THR A 82 9.08 5.79 -15.28
C THR A 82 8.16 6.50 -14.30
N VAL A 83 7.26 5.76 -13.65
CA VAL A 83 6.53 6.22 -12.47
C VAL A 83 7.22 5.71 -11.21
N THR A 84 7.40 6.60 -10.24
CA THR A 84 8.02 6.31 -8.95
C THR A 84 7.03 6.63 -7.85
N LEU A 85 6.50 5.58 -7.22
CA LEU A 85 5.66 5.72 -6.03
C LEU A 85 6.58 5.81 -4.81
N PRO A 86 6.59 6.92 -4.06
CA PRO A 86 7.40 7.03 -2.85
C PRO A 86 6.90 6.05 -1.77
N PRO A 87 7.75 5.69 -0.80
CA PRO A 87 7.28 4.98 0.40
C PRO A 87 6.24 5.84 1.13
N GLY A 88 5.21 5.19 1.64
CA GLY A 88 4.06 5.83 2.28
C GLY A 88 2.93 6.21 1.32
N THR A 89 3.02 5.86 0.03
CA THR A 89 1.91 6.04 -0.92
C THR A 89 0.77 5.11 -0.54
N VAL A 90 -0.43 5.67 -0.37
CA VAL A 90 -1.61 4.92 0.03
C VAL A 90 -2.44 4.53 -1.19
N LEU A 91 -2.83 3.26 -1.28
CA LEU A 91 -3.91 2.78 -2.12
C LEU A 91 -5.19 2.84 -1.30
N VAL A 92 -6.05 3.82 -1.59
CA VAL A 92 -7.25 4.08 -0.79
C VAL A 92 -8.37 3.19 -1.30
N ALA A 93 -8.89 2.32 -0.46
CA ALA A 93 -10.10 1.57 -0.76
C ALA A 93 -11.28 2.53 -0.93
N THR A 94 -12.16 2.24 -1.89
CA THR A 94 -13.37 3.05 -2.13
C THR A 94 -14.52 2.73 -1.16
N ASN A 95 -14.30 1.79 -0.24
CA ASN A 95 -15.21 1.46 0.85
C ASN A 95 -14.42 1.20 2.14
N ASP A 96 -15.12 1.22 3.28
CA ASP A 96 -14.52 1.09 4.61
C ASP A 96 -14.45 -0.34 5.17
N ASP A 97 -14.92 -1.31 4.38
CA ASP A 97 -14.93 -2.73 4.73
C ASP A 97 -13.55 -3.36 4.43
N VAL A 98 -12.85 -2.84 3.43
CA VAL A 98 -11.54 -3.37 2.99
C VAL A 98 -10.38 -2.42 3.29
N GLN A 99 -9.22 -3.04 3.45
CA GLN A 99 -7.96 -2.42 3.83
C GLN A 99 -7.51 -1.36 2.82
N ASN A 100 -7.08 -0.19 3.32
CA ASN A 100 -6.17 0.66 2.56
C ASN A 100 -4.81 -0.05 2.45
N GLY A 101 -4.14 0.10 1.31
CA GLY A 101 -2.78 -0.37 1.11
C GLY A 101 -1.77 0.74 1.35
N ILE A 102 -0.58 0.42 1.87
CA ILE A 102 0.54 1.36 1.97
C ILE A 102 1.84 0.77 1.43
N THR A 103 2.59 1.56 0.67
CA THR A 103 3.96 1.20 0.26
C THR A 103 4.95 1.47 1.39
N VAL A 104 5.93 0.60 1.60
CA VAL A 104 6.97 0.77 2.63
C VAL A 104 8.36 1.03 2.05
N GLN A 105 8.51 0.83 0.75
CA GLN A 105 9.70 1.16 -0.04
C GLN A 105 9.27 1.89 -1.31
N THR A 106 10.23 2.57 -1.95
CA THR A 106 10.02 3.14 -3.28
C THR A 106 9.68 2.06 -4.28
N ILE A 107 8.59 2.23 -5.02
CA ILE A 107 8.21 1.35 -6.12
C ILE A 107 8.42 2.08 -7.44
N THR A 108 9.20 1.48 -8.32
CA THR A 108 9.49 2.01 -9.65
C THR A 108 8.88 1.12 -10.72
N ILE A 109 8.13 1.73 -11.64
CA ILE A 109 7.46 1.03 -12.74
C ILE A 109 7.81 1.77 -14.03
N GLU A 110 8.43 1.07 -14.97
CA GLU A 110 8.67 1.59 -16.32
C GLU A 110 7.47 1.23 -17.19
N VAL A 111 6.78 2.26 -17.69
CA VAL A 111 5.60 2.11 -18.53
C VAL A 111 5.99 2.33 -19.99
N PRO A 112 5.95 1.30 -20.85
CA PRO A 112 6.27 1.43 -22.26
C PRO A 112 5.27 2.36 -22.97
N PRO A 113 5.64 2.97 -24.12
CA PRO A 113 4.70 3.74 -24.93
C PRO A 113 3.59 2.83 -25.48
N GLY A 114 2.37 3.35 -25.60
CA GLY A 114 1.27 2.64 -26.25
C GLY A 114 -0.02 2.63 -25.43
N GLU A 115 -0.79 1.55 -25.57
CA GLU A 115 -2.19 1.52 -25.13
C GLU A 115 -2.36 1.38 -23.62
N ARG A 116 -2.28 0.15 -23.09
CA ARG A 116 -2.48 -0.18 -21.68
C ARG A 116 -1.30 -1.00 -21.20
N TYR A 117 -0.80 -0.68 -20.01
CA TYR A 117 0.24 -1.43 -19.34
C TYR A 117 -0.24 -1.82 -17.95
N PHE A 118 -0.28 -3.12 -17.70
CA PHE A 118 -0.80 -3.72 -16.48
C PHE A 118 0.35 -4.04 -15.53
N ALA A 119 0.27 -3.50 -14.33
CA ALA A 119 1.25 -3.69 -13.27
C ALA A 119 0.56 -4.15 -11.99
N PRO A 120 0.54 -5.46 -11.68
CA PRO A 120 0.11 -5.90 -10.37
C PRO A 120 0.98 -5.26 -9.30
N MET A 121 0.37 -4.86 -8.19
CA MET A 121 1.03 -4.21 -7.08
C MET A 121 0.48 -4.73 -5.76
N PHE A 122 1.39 -5.16 -4.89
CA PHE A 122 1.06 -5.65 -3.55
C PHE A 122 1.58 -4.69 -2.48
N ALA A 123 0.67 -4.23 -1.64
CA ALA A 123 0.90 -3.27 -0.57
C ALA A 123 0.57 -3.89 0.80
N TYR A 124 1.05 -3.23 1.85
CA TYR A 124 0.81 -3.63 3.23
C TYR A 124 -0.54 -3.11 3.71
N CYS A 125 -1.24 -3.87 4.54
CA CYS A 125 -2.48 -3.44 5.18
C CYS A 125 -2.21 -2.25 6.10
N ALA A 126 -2.96 -1.16 5.89
CA ALA A 126 -2.83 0.05 6.69
C ALA A 126 -3.87 0.15 7.82
N ASN A 127 -4.89 -0.71 7.82
CA ASN A 127 -5.94 -0.78 8.82
C ASN A 127 -5.90 -2.12 9.58
N GLN A 128 -6.45 -2.18 10.79
CA GLN A 128 -6.41 -3.42 11.60
C GLN A 128 -7.73 -4.18 11.56
N ASP A 129 -8.84 -3.45 11.42
CA ASP A 129 -10.21 -3.92 11.58
C ASP A 129 -10.93 -4.19 10.24
N ARG A 130 -10.20 -4.12 9.12
CA ARG A 130 -10.74 -4.24 7.77
C ARG A 130 -10.32 -5.55 7.10
N SER A 131 -11.14 -6.05 6.19
CA SER A 131 -10.85 -7.25 5.39
C SER A 131 -9.76 -6.99 4.36
N THR A 132 -8.98 -8.03 4.02
CA THR A 132 -8.01 -7.98 2.92
C THR A 132 -8.71 -7.79 1.57
N THR A 133 -7.94 -7.46 0.51
CA THR A 133 -8.53 -7.29 -0.83
C THR A 133 -9.19 -8.59 -1.33
N GLY A 134 -10.43 -8.47 -1.79
CA GLY A 134 -11.20 -9.48 -2.50
C GLY A 134 -11.56 -9.09 -3.93
N LEU A 135 -12.16 -10.04 -4.64
CA LEU A 135 -12.67 -9.82 -6.00
C LEU A 135 -13.76 -8.73 -6.00
N GLY A 136 -13.64 -7.78 -6.91
CA GLY A 136 -14.60 -6.69 -7.05
C GLY A 136 -14.26 -5.43 -6.24
N ASP A 137 -13.29 -5.50 -5.34
CA ASP A 137 -12.82 -4.31 -4.63
C ASP A 137 -12.19 -3.29 -5.56
N ARG A 138 -12.28 -2.02 -5.15
CA ARG A 138 -11.91 -0.86 -5.95
C ARG A 138 -11.11 0.11 -5.11
N TYR A 139 -10.08 0.66 -5.73
CA TYR A 139 -9.11 1.54 -5.09
C TYR A 139 -8.91 2.83 -5.89
N VAL A 140 -8.37 3.84 -5.23
CA VAL A 140 -7.81 5.03 -5.88
C VAL A 140 -6.39 5.28 -5.37
N LEU A 141 -5.56 5.91 -6.20
CA LEU A 141 -4.23 6.30 -5.77
C LEU A 141 -4.34 7.52 -4.85
N GLY A 142 -3.96 7.33 -3.59
CA GLY A 142 -4.04 8.33 -2.53
C GLY A 142 -2.77 9.15 -2.34
N PRO A 143 -2.71 9.92 -1.24
CA PRO A 143 -1.53 10.69 -0.90
C PRO A 143 -0.39 9.81 -0.37
N THR A 144 0.77 10.43 -0.22
CA THR A 144 1.91 9.89 0.48
C THR A 144 1.93 10.39 1.92
N VAL A 145 1.80 9.50 2.90
CA VAL A 145 1.78 9.86 4.32
C VAL A 145 3.13 10.43 4.79
N GLN A 146 3.07 11.39 5.71
CA GLN A 146 4.26 12.14 6.19
C GLN A 146 4.50 11.99 7.69
N TYR A 147 3.85 11.01 8.35
CA TYR A 147 4.01 10.81 9.79
C TYR A 147 5.43 10.34 10.14
N LYS A 148 6.01 10.94 11.19
CA LYS A 148 7.40 10.69 11.57
C LYS A 148 7.73 9.21 11.79
N ASP A 149 6.85 8.45 12.46
CA ASP A 149 7.10 7.03 12.71
C ASP A 149 7.14 6.20 11.42
N PHE A 150 6.30 6.55 10.43
CA PHE A 150 6.37 5.96 9.10
C PHE A 150 7.66 6.36 8.37
N GLN A 151 8.06 7.63 8.43
CA GLN A 151 9.30 8.10 7.80
C GLN A 151 10.54 7.40 8.39
N ASP A 152 10.58 7.21 9.72
CA ASP A 152 11.63 6.46 10.40
C ASP A 152 11.63 4.99 9.96
N MET A 153 10.45 4.36 9.82
CA MET A 153 10.29 2.98 9.34
C MET A 153 10.79 2.82 7.90
N PHE A 154 10.36 3.70 7.00
CA PHE A 154 10.77 3.68 5.59
C PHE A 154 12.28 3.85 5.44
N SER A 155 12.89 4.71 6.27
CA SER A 155 14.34 4.91 6.29
C SER A 155 15.11 3.64 6.69
N LEU A 156 14.58 2.85 7.63
CA LEU A 156 15.17 1.56 8.01
C LEU A 156 15.04 0.51 6.92
N LEU A 157 13.99 0.59 6.10
CA LEU A 157 13.73 -0.34 5.00
C LEU A 157 14.39 0.08 3.67
N ALA A 158 14.88 1.31 3.56
CA ALA A 158 15.44 1.84 2.32
C ALA A 158 16.63 0.99 1.83
N GLY A 159 16.60 0.60 0.56
CA GLY A 159 17.67 -0.16 -0.09
C GLY A 159 17.74 -1.65 0.28
N LYS A 160 16.94 -2.13 1.25
CA LYS A 160 16.87 -3.55 1.61
C LYS A 160 16.09 -4.35 0.55
N LYS A 161 16.46 -5.62 0.37
CA LYS A 161 15.66 -6.55 -0.44
C LYS A 161 14.76 -7.36 0.48
N LEU A 162 13.47 -7.02 0.52
CA LEU A 162 12.52 -7.74 1.36
C LEU A 162 12.10 -9.06 0.71
N SER A 163 12.27 -10.16 1.44
CA SER A 163 11.72 -11.47 1.06
C SER A 163 10.23 -11.54 1.39
N ARG A 164 9.53 -12.57 0.88
CA ARG A 164 8.15 -12.86 1.30
C ARG A 164 8.06 -13.16 2.80
N GLU A 165 9.04 -13.87 3.36
CA GLU A 165 9.10 -14.12 4.81
C GLU A 165 9.22 -12.82 5.62
N ALA A 166 10.03 -11.87 5.14
CA ALA A 166 10.14 -10.55 5.76
C ALA A 166 8.83 -9.74 5.69
N ALA A 167 7.96 -10.01 4.70
CA ALA A 167 6.71 -9.27 4.53
C ALA A 167 5.79 -9.39 5.73
N GLY A 168 5.63 -10.58 6.31
CA GLY A 168 4.80 -10.77 7.51
C GLY A 168 5.32 -9.98 8.72
N HIS A 169 6.65 -9.92 8.89
CA HIS A 169 7.25 -9.11 9.94
C HIS A 169 7.08 -7.61 9.72
N VAL A 170 7.28 -7.13 8.49
CA VAL A 170 7.06 -5.73 8.14
C VAL A 170 5.58 -5.36 8.29
N GLN A 171 4.64 -6.24 7.96
CA GLN A 171 3.21 -6.03 8.18
C GLN A 171 2.88 -5.80 9.66
N GLY A 172 3.49 -6.57 10.57
CA GLY A 172 3.35 -6.35 12.00
C GLY A 172 3.80 -4.95 12.43
N VAL A 173 4.95 -4.50 11.93
CA VAL A 173 5.44 -3.14 12.24
C VAL A 173 4.55 -2.05 11.62
N VAL A 174 4.05 -2.25 10.40
CA VAL A 174 3.09 -1.34 9.76
C VAL A 174 1.84 -1.19 10.63
N HIS A 175 1.33 -2.26 11.24
CA HIS A 175 0.18 -2.20 12.15
C HIS A 175 0.48 -1.41 13.44
N HIS A 176 1.63 -1.65 14.10
CA HIS A 176 2.01 -0.85 15.27
C HIS A 176 2.05 0.64 14.94
N VAL A 177 2.72 0.99 13.83
CA VAL A 177 2.84 2.38 13.39
C VAL A 177 1.48 2.96 13.00
N SER A 178 0.67 2.27 12.20
CA SER A 178 -0.63 2.79 11.72
C SER A 178 -1.63 3.04 12.85
N GLN A 179 -1.51 2.31 13.96
CA GLN A 179 -2.30 2.49 15.17
C GLN A 179 -1.76 3.59 16.10
N GLY A 180 -0.68 4.26 15.74
CA GLY A 180 -0.08 5.31 16.56
C GLY A 180 0.66 4.79 17.79
N GLU A 181 1.09 3.51 17.78
CA GLU A 181 1.96 2.96 18.81
C GLU A 181 3.43 3.39 18.61
N GLY A 182 3.73 3.86 17.40
CA GLY A 182 5.07 4.24 16.96
C GLY A 182 5.96 3.03 16.71
N LEU A 183 7.25 3.29 16.49
CA LEU A 183 8.26 2.23 16.39
C LEU A 183 8.81 1.91 17.77
N SER A 184 8.69 0.67 18.23
CA SER A 184 9.36 0.20 19.45
C SER A 184 10.86 -0.08 19.21
N ALA A 185 11.60 -0.38 20.28
CA ALA A 185 13.00 -0.83 20.14
C ALA A 185 13.09 -2.20 19.43
N ALA A 186 12.11 -3.08 19.69
CA ALA A 186 12.04 -4.39 19.05
C ALA A 186 11.73 -4.27 17.55
N ASP A 187 10.80 -3.38 17.16
CA ASP A 187 10.50 -3.12 15.75
C ASP A 187 11.73 -2.60 15.02
N ARG A 188 12.45 -1.64 15.60
CA ARG A 188 13.70 -1.12 15.00
C ARG A 188 14.74 -2.21 14.82
N ALA A 189 14.97 -3.03 15.85
CA ALA A 189 15.93 -4.13 15.78
C ALA A 189 15.54 -5.16 14.71
N LEU A 190 14.24 -5.48 14.62
CA LEU A 190 13.68 -6.35 13.60
C LEU A 190 13.98 -5.80 12.19
N LEU A 191 13.59 -4.56 11.90
CA LEU A 191 13.75 -3.97 10.57
C LEU A 191 15.22 -3.81 10.18
N GLN A 192 16.09 -3.51 11.14
CA GLN A 192 17.54 -3.41 10.93
C GLN A 192 18.15 -4.77 10.54
N GLY A 193 17.64 -5.86 11.10
CA GLY A 193 18.09 -7.23 10.84
C GLY A 193 17.63 -7.85 9.52
N LEU A 194 16.70 -7.21 8.80
CA LEU A 194 16.23 -7.63 7.47
C LEU A 194 17.26 -7.38 6.36
#